data_AF-A0A849EFS1-F1
#
_entry.id   AF-A0A849EFS1-F1
#
_cell.length_a   1.000
_cell.length_b   1.000
_cell.length_c   1.000
_cell.angle_alpha   90.00
_cell.angle_beta   90.00
_cell.angle_gamma   90.00
#
_symmetry.space_group_name_H-M   'P 1'
#
loop_
_entity.id
_entity.type
_entity.pdbx_description
1 polymer ?
#
loop_
_entity_poly.entity_id
_entity_poly.type
_entity_poly.pdbx_seq_one_letter_code
_entity_poly.pdbx_strand_id
1 'polypeptide(L)'
;MKSKFLLTVLSITLGLGMVSCKEESKKMVTTAPITFTKEGDLDVYRKQTDSLLIQLDIEIAETEYETQTGLMYRNSMDDGQGMLFIFPDVAYHSF
;
A
#
# COMPACT_ATOMS: atom_id res chain seq x y z
N MET A 1 -27.78 -45.49 38.10
CA MET A 1 -27.31 -44.13 38.48
C MET A 1 -26.08 -43.66 37.71
N LYS A 2 -25.11 -44.54 37.39
CA LYS A 2 -23.85 -44.20 36.68
C LYS A 2 -24.01 -43.76 35.21
N SER A 3 -24.95 -44.35 34.46
CA SER A 3 -25.20 -44.01 33.04
C SER A 3 -25.88 -42.65 32.85
N LYS A 4 -26.82 -42.28 33.74
CA LYS A 4 -27.43 -40.93 33.72
C LYS A 4 -26.40 -39.86 34.10
N PHE A 5 -25.50 -40.16 35.04
CA PHE A 5 -24.38 -39.30 35.41
C PHE A 5 -23.38 -39.11 34.25
N LEU A 6 -23.07 -40.19 33.51
CA LEU A 6 -22.21 -40.12 32.32
C LEU A 6 -22.83 -39.29 31.19
N LEU A 7 -24.15 -39.41 30.97
CA LEU A 7 -24.88 -38.64 29.96
C LEU A 7 -24.94 -37.15 30.30
N THR A 8 -25.12 -36.81 31.58
CA THR A 8 -25.15 -35.42 32.05
C THR A 8 -23.77 -34.75 31.94
N VAL A 9 -22.68 -35.49 32.21
CA VAL A 9 -21.30 -34.97 32.06
C VAL A 9 -20.96 -34.72 30.58
N LEU A 10 -21.37 -35.61 29.67
CA LEU A 10 -21.13 -35.46 28.23
C LEU A 10 -21.86 -34.26 27.62
N SER A 11 -23.06 -33.95 28.14
CA SER A 11 -23.87 -32.80 27.70
C SER A 11 -23.31 -31.47 28.19
N ILE A 12 -22.67 -31.43 29.37
CA ILE A 12 -22.02 -30.23 29.91
C ILE A 12 -20.71 -29.91 29.17
N THR A 13 -19.95 -30.92 28.75
CA THR A 13 -18.70 -30.72 27.99
C THR A 13 -18.93 -30.19 26.57
N LEU A 14 -20.08 -30.48 25.96
CA LEU A 14 -20.42 -30.01 24.60
C LEU A 14 -20.87 -28.54 24.58
N GLY A 15 -21.38 -28.01 25.70
CA GLY A 15 -21.83 -26.62 25.83
C GLY A 15 -20.72 -25.57 25.96
N LEU A 16 -19.52 -25.94 26.42
CA LEU A 16 -18.41 -25.00 26.61
C LEU A 16 -17.62 -24.70 25.32
N GLY A 17 -17.90 -25.38 24.21
CA GLY A 17 -17.15 -25.23 22.95
C GLY A 17 -17.55 -24.05 22.06
N MET A 18 -18.63 -23.32 22.38
CA MET A 18 -19.18 -22.29 21.47
C MET A 18 -18.98 -20.82 21.91
N VAL A 19 -18.25 -20.56 23.01
CA VAL A 19 -17.99 -19.18 23.51
C VAL A 19 -16.57 -18.69 23.12
N SER A 20 -16.00 -19.21 22.03
CA SER A 20 -14.69 -18.75 21.53
C SER A 20 -14.71 -18.36 20.05
N CYS A 21 -15.79 -17.72 19.61
CA CYS A 21 -15.77 -16.87 18.42
C CYS A 21 -15.97 -15.42 18.87
N LYS A 22 -14.88 -14.79 19.28
CA LYS A 22 -14.83 -13.34 19.44
C LYS A 22 -14.69 -12.78 18.03
N GLU A 23 -15.80 -12.38 17.42
CA GLU A 23 -15.82 -11.64 16.16
C GLU A 23 -15.21 -10.26 16.43
N GLU A 24 -13.89 -10.15 16.31
CA GLU A 24 -13.23 -8.86 16.28
C GLU A 24 -13.54 -8.23 14.93
N SER A 25 -14.47 -7.27 14.93
CA SER A 25 -14.70 -6.41 13.80
C SER A 25 -13.39 -5.71 13.48
N LYS A 26 -12.73 -6.15 12.39
CA LYS A 26 -11.57 -5.46 11.82
C LYS A 26 -12.06 -4.07 11.44
N LYS A 27 -11.89 -3.10 12.34
CA LYS A 27 -12.00 -1.70 11.99
C LYS A 27 -10.95 -1.48 10.91
N MET A 28 -11.39 -1.42 9.65
CA MET A 28 -10.55 -0.89 8.59
C MET A 28 -10.22 0.55 8.98
N VAL A 29 -9.00 0.76 9.44
CA VAL A 29 -8.44 2.09 9.52
C VAL A 29 -8.21 2.50 8.07
N THR A 30 -9.19 3.18 7.48
CA THR A 30 -9.00 3.78 6.17
C THR A 30 -8.02 4.93 6.36
N THR A 31 -6.75 4.70 6.06
CA THR A 31 -5.75 5.76 5.96
C THR A 31 -6.21 6.70 4.85
N ALA A 32 -6.04 8.02 5.05
CA ALA A 32 -6.34 9.00 4.00
C ALA A 32 -5.59 8.61 2.71
N PRO A 33 -6.21 8.75 1.53
CA PRO A 33 -5.55 8.43 0.28
C PRO A 33 -4.33 9.34 0.09
N ILE A 34 -3.20 8.76 -0.29
CA ILE A 34 -2.02 9.52 -0.70
C ILE A 34 -2.32 10.07 -2.09
N THR A 35 -2.42 11.39 -2.20
CA THR A 35 -2.67 12.12 -3.44
C THR A 35 -1.36 12.62 -4.03
N PHE A 36 -1.30 12.66 -5.36
CA PHE A 36 -0.20 13.29 -6.10
C PHE A 36 -0.06 14.78 -5.77
N THR A 37 1.17 15.27 -5.64
CA THR A 37 1.52 16.67 -5.45
C THR A 37 2.39 17.15 -6.60
N LYS A 38 1.94 18.11 -7.40
CA LYS A 38 2.78 18.65 -8.48
C LYS A 38 3.91 19.51 -7.92
N GLU A 39 5.15 19.12 -8.16
CA GLU A 39 6.37 19.83 -7.73
C GLU A 39 7.18 20.38 -8.91
N GLY A 40 6.94 19.88 -10.12
CA GLY A 40 7.58 20.38 -11.32
C GLY A 40 6.90 19.96 -12.62
N ASP A 41 7.44 20.48 -13.71
CA ASP A 41 7.12 20.12 -15.09
C ASP A 41 8.36 19.46 -15.72
N LEU A 42 8.17 18.31 -16.35
CA LEU A 42 9.23 17.57 -17.06
C LEU A 42 8.86 17.37 -18.52
N ASP A 43 9.64 17.99 -19.40
CA ASP A 43 9.52 17.79 -20.84
C ASP A 43 10.59 16.82 -21.34
N VAL A 44 10.14 15.80 -22.09
CA VAL A 44 11.03 14.89 -22.80
C VAL A 44 10.99 15.24 -24.28
N TYR A 45 12.15 15.43 -24.90
CA TYR A 45 12.27 15.77 -26.31
C TYR A 45 12.87 14.63 -27.13
N ARG A 46 12.44 14.50 -28.39
CA ARG A 46 13.03 13.57 -29.35
C ARG A 46 14.37 14.13 -29.82
N LYS A 47 15.45 13.40 -29.54
CA LYS A 47 16.82 13.80 -29.90
C LYS A 47 16.99 14.16 -31.38
N GLN A 48 16.31 13.47 -32.30
CA GLN A 48 16.51 13.65 -33.74
C GLN A 48 15.79 14.88 -34.31
N THR A 49 14.65 15.26 -33.74
CA THR A 49 13.74 16.28 -34.30
C THR A 49 13.54 17.47 -33.39
N ASP A 50 14.09 17.43 -32.17
CA ASP A 50 13.89 18.40 -31.10
C ASP A 50 12.41 18.69 -30.79
N SER A 51 11.54 17.73 -31.14
CA SER A 51 10.11 17.85 -30.91
C SER A 51 9.74 17.25 -29.56
N LEU A 52 8.77 17.89 -28.89
CA LEU A 52 8.22 17.42 -27.62
C LEU A 52 7.67 15.99 -27.80
N LEU A 53 8.15 15.06 -26.97
CA LEU A 53 7.69 13.68 -26.89
C LEU A 53 6.54 13.56 -25.90
N ILE A 54 6.73 14.10 -24.69
CA ILE A 54 5.76 14.09 -23.61
C ILE A 54 6.09 15.20 -22.60
N GLN A 55 5.06 15.76 -21.98
CA GLN A 55 5.16 16.62 -20.81
C GLN A 55 4.55 15.86 -19.62
N LEU A 56 5.23 15.87 -18.48
CA LEU A 56 4.80 15.22 -17.26
C LEU A 56 4.76 16.23 -16.10
N ASP A 57 3.70 16.16 -15.31
CA ASP A 57 3.71 16.73 -13.96
C ASP A 57 4.51 15.77 -13.06
N ILE A 58 5.46 16.30 -12.28
CA ILE A 58 6.34 15.44 -11.46
C ILE A 58 6.28 15.73 -9.96
N GLU A 59 6.40 14.67 -9.17
CA GLU A 59 6.89 14.68 -7.78
C GLU A 59 8.39 14.39 -7.76
N ILE A 60 9.12 14.93 -6.79
CA ILE A 60 10.56 14.73 -6.61
C ILE A 60 10.79 13.82 -5.40
N ALA A 61 11.53 12.74 -5.61
CA ALA A 61 12.05 11.90 -4.53
C ALA A 61 13.56 12.12 -4.41
N GLU A 62 13.99 12.86 -3.39
CA GLU A 62 15.41 13.20 -3.18
C GLU A 62 15.95 12.69 -1.84
N THR A 63 15.07 12.40 -0.87
CA THR A 63 15.46 11.78 0.39
C THR A 63 15.46 10.26 0.29
N GLU A 64 16.21 9.61 1.19
CA GLU A 64 16.21 8.15 1.32
C GLU A 64 14.80 7.61 1.60
N TYR A 65 14.03 8.30 2.44
CA TYR A 65 12.66 7.90 2.78
C TYR A 65 11.72 7.98 1.57
N GLU A 66 11.78 9.07 0.79
CA GLU A 66 10.96 9.24 -0.42
C GLU A 66 11.36 8.23 -1.49
N THR A 67 12.65 7.99 -1.66
CA THR A 67 13.17 6.99 -2.62
C THR A 67 12.69 5.59 -2.26
N GLN A 68 12.81 5.21 -0.99
CA GLN A 68 12.37 3.89 -0.53
C GLN A 68 10.85 3.75 -0.61
N THR A 69 10.09 4.82 -0.34
CA THR A 69 8.63 4.81 -0.39
C THR A 69 8.10 4.80 -1.83
N GLY A 70 8.71 5.60 -2.70
CA GLY A 70 8.35 5.73 -4.11
C GLY A 70 6.86 5.94 -4.32
N LEU A 71 6.27 5.09 -5.17
CA LEU A 71 4.83 5.08 -5.48
C LEU A 71 3.98 4.19 -4.55
N MET A 72 4.53 3.69 -3.43
CA MET A 72 3.79 2.79 -2.54
C MET A 72 2.53 3.44 -1.94
N TYR A 73 1.50 2.61 -1.75
CA TYR A 73 0.20 2.97 -1.17
C TYR A 73 -0.66 3.97 -1.97
N ARG A 74 -0.23 4.39 -3.18
CA ARG A 74 -1.10 5.10 -4.12
C ARG A 74 -2.06 4.11 -4.80
N ASN A 75 -3.33 4.48 -4.91
CA ASN A 75 -4.33 3.66 -5.60
C ASN A 75 -4.27 3.82 -7.13
N SER A 76 -3.91 5.02 -7.60
CA SER A 76 -3.83 5.38 -9.01
C SER A 76 -2.96 6.63 -9.19
N MET A 77 -2.59 6.90 -10.44
CA MET A 77 -1.89 8.11 -10.88
C MET A 77 -2.36 8.42 -12.32
N ASP A 78 -2.44 9.69 -12.70
CA ASP A 78 -2.85 10.05 -14.05
C ASP A 78 -1.73 9.77 -15.06
N ASP A 79 -2.07 9.50 -16.33
CA ASP A 79 -1.10 9.15 -17.38
C ASP A 79 -0.05 10.24 -17.65
N GLY A 80 -0.35 11.49 -17.28
CA GLY A 80 0.55 12.64 -17.41
C GLY A 80 1.37 12.96 -16.16
N GLN A 81 1.38 12.07 -15.16
CA GLN A 81 2.09 12.26 -13.89
C GLN A 81 3.25 11.27 -13.75
N GLY A 82 4.27 11.66 -12.99
CA GLY A 82 5.39 10.79 -12.66
C GLY A 82 6.11 11.20 -11.38
N MET A 83 7.02 10.34 -10.91
CA MET A 83 7.94 10.64 -9.83
C MET A 83 9.37 10.61 -10.37
N LEU A 84 10.11 11.69 -10.15
CA LEU A 84 11.50 11.84 -10.53
C LEU A 84 12.40 11.56 -9.32
N PHE A 85 13.17 10.48 -9.39
CA PHE A 85 14.15 10.12 -8.36
C PHE A 85 15.47 10.84 -8.62
N ILE A 86 15.93 11.64 -7.66
CA ILE A 86 17.20 12.39 -7.74
C ILE A 86 18.19 11.75 -6.79
N PHE A 87 19.32 11.27 -7.34
CA PHE A 87 20.43 10.72 -6.56
C PHE A 87 21.62 11.68 -6.62
N PRO A 88 22.34 11.88 -5.50
CA PRO A 88 23.48 12.80 -5.44
C PRO A 88 24.70 12.28 -6.23
N ASP A 89 24.81 10.96 -6.36
CA ASP A 89 25.95 10.29 -6.98
C ASP A 89 25.50 9.40 -8.14
N VAL A 90 26.34 9.31 -9.18
CA VAL A 90 26.10 8.40 -10.30
C VAL A 90 26.45 6.98 -9.87
N ALA A 91 25.44 6.17 -9.60
CA ALA A 91 25.59 4.77 -9.25
C ALA A 91 24.53 3.90 -9.93
N TYR A 92 24.74 2.59 -9.89
CA TYR A 92 23.70 1.64 -10.24
C TYR A 92 22.66 1.60 -9.12
N HIS A 93 21.40 1.85 -9.47
CA HIS A 93 20.25 1.73 -8.58
C HIS A 93 19.31 0.65 -9.11
N SER A 94 18.73 -0.12 -8.19
CA SER A 94 17.68 -1.10 -8.48
C SER A 94 16.38 -0.64 -7.81
N PHE A 95 15.27 -0.79 -8.52
CA PHE A 95 13.91 -0.45 -8.06
C PHE A 95 13.04 -1.69 -8.04
#